data_AF-A0A538AXA7-F1
#
_entry.id   AF-A0A538AXA7-F1
#
_cell.length_a   1.000
_cell.length_b   1.000
_cell.length_c   1.000
_cell.angle_alpha   90.00
_cell.angle_beta   90.00
_cell.angle_gamma   90.00
#
_symmetry.space_group_name_H-M   'P 1'
#
loop_
_entity.id
_entity.type
_entity.pdbx_description
1 polymer ?
#
loop_
_entity_poly.entity_id
_entity_poly.type
_entity_poly.pdbx_seq_one_letter_code
_entity_poly.pdbx_strand_id
1 'polypeptide(L)'
;MNTSIPFSGGPWVLKSWSKDQAVLVRNAKYFGQKALLDQVTMVPRTDQPTEIQSLLTGEVDAIYPQPSGVSLIDQVKGTAGVQVKGTDGAYFEALWFNVESPPLNDPKVREALMYAVDRQAVVNAIIKLNNPNAS
;
A
#
# COMPACT_ATOMS: atom_id res chain seq x y z
N MET A 1 2.20 -14.01 20.33
CA MET A 1 1.21 -13.76 19.26
C MET A 1 1.02 -15.04 18.47
N ASN A 2 -0.20 -15.33 18.01
CA ASN A 2 -0.45 -16.50 17.19
C ASN A 2 0.11 -16.25 15.77
N THR A 3 0.99 -17.12 15.29
CA THR A 3 1.67 -16.96 14.01
C THR A 3 0.94 -17.66 12.86
N SER A 4 -0.17 -18.35 13.12
CA SER A 4 -1.03 -18.94 12.09
C SER A 4 -2.50 -18.84 12.51
N ILE A 5 -3.42 -18.79 11.54
CA ILE A 5 -4.86 -18.77 11.82
C ILE A 5 -5.51 -19.82 10.93
N PRO A 6 -5.93 -20.99 11.47
CA PRO A 6 -6.35 -22.13 10.66
C PRO A 6 -7.79 -22.01 10.12
N PHE A 7 -8.48 -20.91 10.40
CA PHE A 7 -9.84 -20.65 9.94
C PHE A 7 -9.91 -19.33 9.19
N SER A 8 -10.72 -19.31 8.14
CA SER A 8 -10.98 -18.13 7.32
C SER A 8 -12.35 -18.24 6.69
N GLY A 9 -13.07 -17.12 6.63
CA GLY A 9 -14.31 -17.00 5.87
C GLY A 9 -14.08 -16.71 4.39
N GLY A 10 -12.83 -16.59 3.93
CA GLY A 10 -12.46 -16.24 2.56
C GLY A 10 -11.65 -17.31 1.83
N PRO A 11 -11.20 -17.03 0.59
CA PRO A 11 -10.50 -18.00 -0.27
C PRO A 11 -9.06 -18.33 0.17
N TRP A 12 -8.55 -17.66 1.21
CA TRP A 12 -7.19 -17.78 1.73
C TRP A 12 -7.19 -18.05 3.24
N VAL A 13 -6.27 -18.88 3.72
CA VAL A 13 -5.98 -19.14 5.15
C VAL A 13 -4.57 -18.67 5.47
N LEU A 14 -4.38 -18.01 6.62
CA LEU A 14 -3.04 -17.62 7.09
C LEU A 14 -2.29 -18.86 7.61
N LYS A 15 -1.32 -19.33 6.83
CA LYS A 15 -0.48 -20.49 7.18
C LYS A 15 0.61 -20.12 8.17
N SER A 16 1.30 -19.00 7.95
CA SER A 16 2.33 -18.50 8.86
C SER A 16 2.51 -16.98 8.75
N TRP A 17 3.02 -16.38 9.81
CA TRP A 17 3.33 -14.96 9.90
C TRP A 17 4.60 -14.75 10.72
N SER A 18 5.46 -13.86 10.24
CA SER A 18 6.57 -13.22 10.95
C SER A 18 6.61 -11.74 10.59
N LYS A 19 7.56 -11.00 11.17
CA LYS A 19 7.83 -9.61 10.73
C LYS A 19 8.34 -9.53 9.28
N ASP A 20 8.88 -10.63 8.76
CA ASP A 20 9.53 -10.68 7.45
C ASP A 20 8.58 -11.18 6.35
N GLN A 21 7.51 -11.90 6.69
CA GLN A 21 6.54 -12.38 5.71
C GLN A 21 5.21 -12.85 6.32
N ALA A 22 4.17 -12.83 5.49
CA ALA A 22 2.92 -13.56 5.72
C ALA A 22 2.71 -14.58 4.59
N VAL A 23 2.50 -15.85 4.94
CA VAL A 23 2.21 -16.92 3.98
C VAL A 23 0.73 -17.27 4.07
N LEU A 24 0.02 -17.09 2.95
CA LEU A 24 -1.36 -17.49 2.79
C LEU A 24 -1.44 -18.70 1.88
N VAL A 25 -2.29 -19.67 2.23
CA VAL A 25 -2.57 -20.84 1.39
C VAL A 25 -4.05 -20.89 1.02
N ARG A 26 -4.34 -21.50 -0.13
CA ARG A 26 -5.71 -21.67 -0.63
C ARG A 26 -6.59 -22.31 0.45
N ASN A 27 -7.72 -21.69 0.76
CA ASN A 27 -8.73 -22.27 1.64
C ASN A 27 -9.56 -23.32 0.89
N ALA A 28 -9.20 -24.60 1.03
CA ALA A 28 -9.94 -25.69 0.39
C ALA A 28 -11.41 -25.80 0.86
N LYS A 29 -11.73 -25.26 2.05
CA LYS A 29 -13.06 -25.28 2.67
C LYS A 29 -13.90 -24.04 2.34
N TYR A 30 -13.37 -23.08 1.58
CA TYR A 30 -14.14 -21.91 1.18
C TYR A 30 -15.30 -22.31 0.26
N PHE A 31 -16.50 -21.84 0.58
CA PHE A 31 -17.74 -22.18 -0.12
C PHE A 31 -17.88 -21.50 -1.49
N GLY A 32 -17.19 -20.36 -1.69
CA GLY A 32 -17.23 -19.58 -2.92
C GLY A 32 -16.16 -20.00 -3.93
N GLN A 33 -15.82 -19.08 -4.84
CA GLN A 33 -14.73 -19.28 -5.79
C GLN A 33 -13.40 -19.38 -5.05
N LYS A 34 -12.74 -20.54 -5.17
CA LYS A 34 -11.42 -20.77 -4.56
C LYS A 34 -10.37 -19.89 -5.26
N ALA A 35 -9.37 -19.45 -4.49
CA ALA A 35 -8.21 -18.77 -5.06
C ALA A 35 -7.60 -19.62 -6.18
N LEU A 36 -7.11 -19.02 -7.26
CA LEU A 36 -6.52 -19.76 -8.39
C LEU A 36 -5.12 -20.29 -8.06
N LEU A 37 -4.40 -19.58 -7.19
CA LEU A 37 -3.05 -19.91 -6.72
C LEU A 37 -3.12 -20.79 -5.47
N ASP A 38 -2.10 -21.62 -5.28
CA ASP A 38 -2.01 -22.49 -4.09
C ASP A 38 -1.48 -21.76 -2.86
N GLN A 39 -0.58 -20.80 -3.08
CA GLN A 39 0.07 -20.03 -2.03
C GLN A 39 0.35 -18.60 -2.52
N VAL A 40 0.26 -17.64 -1.61
CA VAL A 40 0.77 -16.28 -1.78
C VAL A 40 1.66 -15.97 -0.58
N THR A 41 2.86 -15.46 -0.84
CA THR A 41 3.77 -14.94 0.18
C THR A 41 3.79 -13.43 0.06
N MET A 42 3.37 -12.74 1.11
CA MET A 42 3.47 -11.29 1.21
C MET A 42 4.74 -10.94 1.99
N VAL A 43 5.62 -10.16 1.39
CA VAL A 43 6.87 -9.68 1.99
C VAL A 43 6.79 -8.16 2.17
N PRO A 44 6.96 -7.64 3.39
CA PRO A 44 6.94 -6.21 3.63
C PRO A 44 8.23 -5.57 3.09
N ARG A 45 8.08 -4.41 2.47
CA ARG A 45 9.17 -3.49 2.12
C ARG A 45 8.88 -2.13 2.74
N THR A 46 9.93 -1.45 3.16
CA THR A 46 9.82 -0.20 3.92
C THR A 46 9.86 1.05 3.05
N ASP A 47 10.20 0.90 1.77
CA ASP A 47 10.35 2.00 0.83
C ASP A 47 10.06 1.55 -0.60
N GLN A 48 9.51 2.47 -1.39
CA GLN A 48 9.11 2.23 -2.77
C GLN A 48 10.27 1.84 -3.71
N PRO A 49 11.48 2.44 -3.64
CA PRO A 49 12.60 2.00 -4.47
C PRO A 49 12.94 0.52 -4.28
N THR A 50 12.91 0.03 -3.04
CA THR A 50 13.14 -1.39 -2.75
C THR A 50 12.02 -2.27 -3.31
N GLU A 51 10.75 -1.87 -3.21
CA GLU A 51 9.64 -2.60 -3.85
C GLU A 51 9.84 -2.73 -5.37
N ILE A 52 10.17 -1.62 -6.03
CA ILE A 52 10.40 -1.60 -7.48
C ILE A 52 11.58 -2.50 -7.84
N GLN A 53 12.69 -2.41 -7.11
CA GLN A 53 13.84 -3.26 -7.36
C GLN A 53 13.50 -4.75 -7.20
N SER A 54 12.74 -5.13 -6.17
CA SER A 54 12.28 -6.51 -5.99
C SER A 54 11.40 -7.00 -7.13
N LEU A 55 10.56 -6.13 -7.71
CA LEU A 55 9.80 -6.46 -8.91
C LEU A 55 10.74 -6.66 -10.12
N LEU A 56 11.67 -5.73 -10.34
CA LEU A 56 12.58 -5.74 -11.49
C LEU A 56 13.56 -6.92 -11.47
N THR A 57 13.95 -7.40 -10.28
CA THR A 57 14.80 -8.59 -10.13
C THR A 57 14.02 -9.90 -10.19
N GLY A 58 12.68 -9.86 -10.17
CA GLY A 58 11.83 -11.04 -10.09
C GLY A 58 11.80 -11.67 -8.70
N GLU A 59 12.20 -10.95 -7.66
CA GLU A 59 12.04 -11.39 -6.26
C GLU A 59 10.57 -11.45 -5.85
N VAL A 60 9.74 -10.56 -6.40
CA VAL A 60 8.28 -10.55 -6.23
C VAL A 60 7.57 -10.40 -7.58
N ASP A 61 6.41 -11.02 -7.69
CA ASP A 61 5.60 -10.97 -8.93
C ASP A 61 4.72 -9.71 -9.01
N ALA A 62 4.45 -9.06 -7.88
CA ALA A 62 3.58 -7.89 -7.78
C ALA A 62 3.96 -7.01 -6.59
N ILE A 63 3.74 -5.70 -6.74
CA ILE A 63 3.93 -4.69 -5.70
C ILE A 63 2.71 -3.77 -5.64
N TYR A 64 2.51 -3.13 -4.48
CA TYR A 64 1.46 -2.13 -4.28
C TYR A 64 2.05 -0.88 -3.58
N PRO A 65 2.88 -0.11 -4.30
CA PRO A 65 3.62 1.01 -3.72
C PRO A 65 2.70 2.18 -3.39
N GLN A 66 3.04 2.89 -2.31
CA GLN A 66 2.45 4.19 -2.00
C GLN A 66 2.96 5.28 -2.96
N PRO A 67 2.19 6.35 -3.21
CA PRO A 67 2.72 7.51 -3.92
C PRO A 67 3.93 8.10 -3.19
N SER A 68 4.99 8.46 -3.94
CA SER A 68 6.17 9.15 -3.40
C SER A 68 6.58 10.29 -4.33
N GLY A 69 7.68 10.98 -3.99
CA GLY A 69 8.24 12.03 -4.84
C GLY A 69 8.87 11.54 -6.14
N VAL A 70 8.84 10.22 -6.42
CA VAL A 70 9.29 9.63 -7.68
C VAL A 70 8.15 8.88 -8.37
N SER A 71 8.07 9.02 -9.69
CA SER A 71 7.10 8.32 -10.52
C SER A 71 7.44 6.83 -10.58
N LEU A 72 6.51 5.98 -10.16
CA LEU A 72 6.58 4.52 -10.37
C LEU A 72 6.55 4.23 -11.86
N ILE A 73 5.65 4.89 -12.59
CA ILE A 73 5.46 4.66 -14.03
C ILE A 73 6.78 4.86 -14.75
N ASP A 74 7.50 5.95 -14.47
CA ASP A 74 8.77 6.23 -15.12
C ASP A 74 9.87 5.23 -14.75
N GLN A 75 9.83 4.67 -13.54
CA GLN A 75 10.81 3.68 -13.06
C GLN A 75 10.64 2.30 -13.70
N VAL A 76 9.42 1.93 -14.11
CA VAL A 76 9.15 0.60 -14.69
C VAL A 76 8.78 0.65 -16.18
N LYS A 77 8.74 1.85 -16.77
CA LYS A 77 8.40 2.07 -18.18
C LYS A 77 9.38 1.31 -19.08
N GLY A 78 8.83 0.46 -19.95
CA GLY A 78 9.62 -0.31 -20.91
C GLY A 78 10.21 -1.61 -20.35
N THR A 79 9.99 -1.94 -19.07
CA THR A 79 10.35 -3.25 -18.53
C THR A 79 9.43 -4.33 -19.10
N ALA A 80 9.99 -5.29 -19.82
CA ALA A 80 9.24 -6.40 -20.39
C ALA A 80 8.56 -7.23 -19.29
N GLY A 81 7.28 -7.56 -19.49
CA GLY A 81 6.50 -8.35 -18.53
C GLY A 81 5.91 -7.56 -17.36
N VAL A 82 6.23 -6.28 -17.20
CA VAL A 82 5.65 -5.43 -16.15
C VAL A 82 4.42 -4.69 -16.69
N GLN A 83 3.33 -4.75 -15.94
CA GLN A 83 2.13 -3.96 -16.19
C GLN A 83 1.84 -3.06 -14.99
N VAL A 84 1.57 -1.78 -15.25
CA VAL A 84 1.15 -0.82 -14.23
C VAL A 84 -0.35 -0.57 -14.36
N LYS A 85 -1.06 -0.64 -13.23
CA LYS A 85 -2.48 -0.31 -13.15
C LYS A 85 -2.69 0.66 -12.00
N GLY A 86 -3.19 1.85 -12.32
CA GLY A 86 -3.68 2.84 -11.36
C GLY A 86 -5.18 2.97 -11.48
N THR A 87 -5.88 3.11 -10.36
CA THR A 87 -7.30 3.42 -10.31
C THR A 87 -7.57 4.27 -9.09
N ASP A 88 -8.62 5.10 -9.15
CA ASP A 88 -9.07 5.86 -7.99
C ASP A 88 -9.58 4.86 -6.93
N GLY A 89 -8.96 4.88 -5.76
CA GLY A 89 -9.33 4.04 -4.63
C GLY A 89 -10.19 4.79 -3.62
N ALA A 90 -10.73 4.08 -2.64
CA ALA A 90 -11.40 4.68 -1.48
C ALA A 90 -10.41 5.15 -0.39
N TYR A 91 -9.15 5.38 -0.75
CA TYR A 91 -8.10 5.81 0.16
C TYR A 91 -8.01 7.34 0.16
N PHE A 92 -7.79 7.93 1.34
CA PHE A 92 -7.52 9.36 1.48
C PHE A 92 -6.34 9.56 2.42
N GLU A 93 -5.52 10.55 2.09
CA GLU A 93 -4.45 11.01 2.96
C GLU A 93 -4.96 12.11 3.87
N ALA A 94 -4.56 12.09 5.13
CA ALA A 94 -4.98 13.09 6.11
C ALA A 94 -3.86 13.41 7.10
N LEU A 95 -3.87 14.64 7.59
CA LEU A 95 -3.08 15.04 8.75
C LEU A 95 -3.84 14.66 10.01
N TRP A 96 -3.31 13.66 10.72
CA TRP A 96 -3.88 13.18 11.98
C TRP A 96 -3.17 13.87 13.15
N PHE A 97 -3.89 14.73 13.86
CA PHE A 97 -3.35 15.41 15.03
C PHE A 97 -3.65 14.62 16.31
N ASN A 98 -2.64 14.49 17.16
CA ASN A 98 -2.88 14.10 18.55
C ASN A 98 -3.45 15.31 19.32
N VAL A 99 -4.78 15.35 19.45
CA VAL A 99 -5.52 16.47 20.07
C VAL A 99 -5.37 16.55 21.59
N GLU A 100 -4.69 15.59 22.23
CA GLU A 100 -4.41 15.62 23.67
C GLU A 100 -3.05 16.26 23.99
N SER A 101 -2.16 16.34 23.00
CA SER A 101 -0.79 16.84 23.18
C SER A 101 -0.68 18.32 22.84
N PRO A 102 -0.17 19.19 23.74
CA PRO A 102 0.23 20.54 23.37
C PRO A 102 1.29 20.55 22.25
N PRO A 103 1.27 21.52 21.32
CA PRO A 103 0.26 22.60 21.17
C PRO A 103 -0.96 22.18 20.33
N LEU A 104 -1.02 20.92 19.87
CA LEU A 104 -2.09 20.41 19.00
C LEU A 104 -3.44 20.24 19.72
N ASN A 105 -3.46 20.36 21.05
CA ASN A 105 -4.68 20.43 21.84
C ASN A 105 -5.47 21.73 21.62
N ASP A 106 -4.83 22.82 21.19
CA ASP A 106 -5.51 24.06 20.80
C ASP A 106 -6.12 23.93 19.38
N PRO A 107 -7.45 24.05 19.22
CA PRO A 107 -8.08 24.01 17.89
C PRO A 107 -7.56 25.10 16.94
N LYS A 108 -7.15 26.28 17.43
CA LYS A 108 -6.62 27.36 16.59
C LYS A 108 -5.25 27.01 16.00
N VAL A 109 -4.43 26.27 16.74
CA VAL A 109 -3.15 25.77 16.23
C VAL A 109 -3.40 24.79 15.09
N ARG A 110 -4.34 23.84 15.26
CA ARG A 110 -4.70 22.91 14.19
C ARG A 110 -5.28 23.62 12.97
N GLU A 111 -6.16 24.60 13.17
CA GLU A 111 -6.71 25.42 12.09
C GLU A 111 -5.60 26.16 11.31
N ALA A 112 -4.66 26.80 12.01
CA ALA A 112 -3.52 27.46 11.38
C ALA A 112 -2.67 26.48 10.56
N LEU A 113 -2.40 25.27 11.07
CA LEU A 113 -1.70 24.22 10.34
C LEU A 113 -2.47 23.79 9.07
N MET A 114 -3.79 23.66 9.15
CA MET A 114 -4.61 23.27 8.00
C MET A 114 -4.70 24.36 6.92
N TYR A 115 -4.54 25.64 7.27
CA TYR A 115 -4.40 26.73 6.31
C TYR A 115 -2.99 26.85 5.74
N ALA A 116 -1.96 26.47 6.49
CA ALA A 116 -0.57 26.51 6.05
C ALA A 116 -0.23 25.44 5.00
N VAL A 117 -1.04 24.38 4.91
CA VAL A 117 -0.81 23.26 3.99
C VAL A 117 -1.49 23.52 2.63
N ASP A 118 -0.67 23.66 1.59
CA ASP A 118 -1.14 23.64 0.21
C ASP A 118 -1.45 22.20 -0.23
N ARG A 119 -2.71 21.81 -0.08
CA ARG A 119 -3.20 20.48 -0.46
C ARG A 119 -3.00 20.21 -1.96
N GLN A 120 -3.18 21.22 -2.81
CA GLN A 120 -3.07 21.05 -4.25
C GLN A 120 -1.61 20.83 -4.67
N ALA A 121 -0.66 21.51 -4.02
CA ALA A 121 0.76 21.27 -4.22
C ALA A 121 1.13 19.83 -3.85
N VAL A 122 0.62 19.28 -2.75
CA VAL A 122 0.85 17.88 -2.35
C VAL A 122 0.33 16.90 -3.41
N VAL A 123 -0.92 17.09 -3.87
CA VAL A 123 -1.50 16.24 -4.92
C VAL A 123 -0.67 16.30 -6.20
N ASN A 124 -0.29 17.51 -6.64
CA ASN A 124 0.46 17.71 -7.87
C ASN A 124 1.88 17.13 -7.80
N ALA A 125 2.54 17.24 -6.65
CA ALA A 125 3.94 16.85 -6.49
C ALA A 125 4.13 15.34 -6.24
N ILE A 126 3.13 14.65 -5.68
CA ILE A 126 3.27 13.26 -5.21
C ILE A 126 2.28 12.33 -5.94
N ILE A 127 1.00 12.66 -5.93
CA ILE A 127 -0.07 11.74 -6.39
C ILE A 127 -0.15 11.72 -7.92
N LYS A 128 -0.12 12.89 -8.57
CA LYS A 128 -0.25 13.01 -10.03
C LYS A 128 0.91 12.43 -10.82
N LEU A 129 2.04 12.15 -10.17
CA LEU A 129 3.15 11.41 -10.78
C LEU A 129 2.71 10.00 -11.24
N ASN A 130 1.79 9.37 -10.50
CA ASN A 130 1.33 8.01 -10.75
C ASN A 130 -0.14 7.93 -11.20
N ASN A 131 -0.96 8.92 -10.84
CA ASN A 131 -2.35 9.03 -11.29
C ASN A 131 -2.64 10.46 -11.79
N PRO A 132 -2.47 10.75 -13.09
CA PRO A 132 -2.66 12.09 -13.64
C PRO A 132 -4.05 12.69 -13.41
N ASN A 133 -5.06 11.84 -13.16
CA ASN A 133 -6.44 12.26 -12.97
C ASN A 133 -6.81 12.50 -11.48
N ALA A 134 -5.87 12.30 -10.55
CA ALA A 134 -6.11 12.53 -9.14
C ALA A 134 -6.45 14.01 -8.84
N SER A 135 -7.41 14.23 -7.93
CA SER A 135 -7.87 15.55 -7.49
C SER A 135 -7.24 15.97 -6.17
#